data_AF-A0AA96MCV3-F1
#
_entry.id   AF-A0AA96MCV3-F1
#
_cell.length_a   1.000
_cell.length_b   1.000
_cell.length_c   1.000
_cell.angle_alpha   90.00
_cell.angle_beta   90.00
_cell.angle_gamma   90.00
#
_symmetry.space_group_name_H-M   'P 1'
#
loop_
_entity.id
_entity.type
_entity.pdbx_description
1 polymer ?
#
loop_
_entity_poly.entity_id
_entity_poly.type
_entity_poly.pdbx_seq_one_letter_code
_entity_poly.pdbx_strand_id
1 'polypeptide(L)'
;MKKNALILFYVTLFAVVMVLLFGWGLPVVLQFYLHNMYIKAITLLLIFSLVVLSKRFTWSNNIVYIIAVFTFFSMMIDTSGNPITNKPLEWIVSPAGELQVEQNIDNYAPGEIAITDHMAILKPGGELVALSTVWLYLYRFVQYLVLYSVAGTLLGLVIRMMPQRGVPLIRTAEEPLTAEQERLVSAEMKRRVEAESALQIPPEDIQASALQLKKDGKLIPAIKLVRQHSDMSLGEAKQYVERL
;
A
#
# COMPACT_ATOMS: atom_id res chain seq x y z
N MET A 1 19.22 -39.88 10.84
CA MET A 1 19.26 -39.05 12.08
C MET A 1 17.89 -39.07 12.74
N LYS A 2 17.79 -39.15 14.07
CA LYS A 2 16.50 -39.05 14.78
C LYS A 2 15.85 -37.69 14.43
N LYS A 3 14.53 -37.65 14.24
CA LYS A 3 13.75 -36.44 13.84
C LYS A 3 14.13 -35.19 14.66
N ASN A 4 14.40 -35.37 15.95
CA ASN A 4 14.80 -34.30 16.86
C ASN A 4 16.19 -33.73 16.56
N ALA A 5 17.14 -34.56 16.11
CA ALA A 5 18.47 -34.10 15.71
C ALA A 5 18.42 -33.30 14.40
N LEU A 6 17.51 -33.66 13.49
CA LEU A 6 17.28 -32.91 12.26
C LEU A 6 16.66 -31.53 12.54
N ILE A 7 15.68 -31.47 13.45
CA ILE A 7 15.06 -30.20 13.90
C ILE A 7 16.11 -29.31 14.56
N LEU A 8 16.91 -29.85 15.49
CA LEU A 8 17.97 -29.10 16.16
C LEU A 8 18.99 -28.56 15.14
N PHE A 9 19.39 -29.36 14.16
CA PHE A 9 20.30 -28.91 13.10
C PHE A 9 19.75 -27.71 12.31
N TYR A 10 18.48 -27.75 11.89
CA TYR A 10 17.89 -26.62 11.16
C TYR A 10 17.74 -25.36 12.00
N VAL A 11 17.38 -25.49 13.28
CA VAL A 11 17.29 -24.34 14.20
C VAL A 11 18.67 -23.69 14.39
N THR A 12 19.71 -24.50 14.61
CA THR A 12 21.08 -23.99 14.74
C THR A 12 21.58 -23.37 13.44
N LEU A 13 21.31 -24.01 12.29
CA LEU A 13 21.67 -23.45 10.98
C LEU A 13 20.99 -22.10 10.75
N PHE A 14 19.70 -22.01 11.06
CA PHE A 14 18.95 -20.75 10.98
C PHE A 14 19.56 -19.69 11.89
N ALA A 15 19.89 -20.02 13.14
CA ALA A 15 20.52 -19.09 14.07
C ALA A 15 21.89 -18.59 13.54
N VAL A 16 22.72 -19.49 13.02
CA VAL A 16 24.02 -19.12 12.41
C VAL A 16 23.82 -18.20 11.21
N VAL A 17 22.87 -18.51 10.33
CA VAL A 17 22.55 -17.67 9.17
C VAL A 17 22.05 -16.29 9.62
N MET A 18 21.19 -16.22 10.63
CA MET A 18 20.72 -14.94 11.18
C MET A 18 21.87 -14.13 11.80
N VAL A 19 22.78 -14.76 12.55
CA VAL A 19 23.95 -14.09 13.12
C VAL A 19 24.89 -13.58 12.03
N LEU A 20 25.13 -14.36 10.98
CA LEU A 20 25.95 -13.91 9.85
C LEU A 20 25.27 -12.77 9.09
N LEU A 21 23.97 -12.86 8.83
CA LEU A 21 23.22 -11.83 8.12
C LEU A 21 23.13 -10.53 8.92
N PHE A 22 22.72 -10.57 10.18
CA PHE A 22 22.50 -9.35 10.98
C PHE A 22 23.76 -8.85 11.68
N GLY A 23 24.70 -9.75 12.02
CA GLY A 23 25.95 -9.38 12.66
C GLY A 23 27.02 -8.87 11.70
N TRP A 24 27.03 -9.36 10.45
CA TRP A 24 28.09 -9.03 9.48
C TRP A 24 27.54 -8.53 8.15
N GLY A 25 26.61 -9.26 7.53
CA GLY A 25 26.09 -8.93 6.20
C GLY A 25 25.42 -7.56 6.15
N LEU A 26 24.43 -7.33 6.99
CA LEU A 26 23.63 -6.11 7.03
C LEU A 26 24.49 -4.89 7.39
N PRO A 27 25.35 -4.91 8.43
CA PRO A 27 26.27 -3.80 8.69
C PRO A 27 27.18 -3.47 7.52
N VAL A 28 27.77 -4.47 6.85
CA VAL A 28 28.66 -4.25 5.69
C VAL A 28 27.89 -3.64 4.53
N VAL A 29 26.69 -4.15 4.23
CA VAL A 29 25.84 -3.62 3.17
C VAL A 29 25.40 -2.19 3.49
N LEU A 30 25.03 -1.90 4.73
CA LEU A 30 24.66 -0.56 5.18
C LEU A 30 25.84 0.40 5.07
N GLN A 31 27.02 -0.01 5.52
CA GLN A 31 28.25 0.79 5.41
C GLN A 31 28.59 1.08 3.95
N PHE A 32 28.51 0.07 3.07
CA PHE A 32 28.71 0.24 1.63
C PHE A 32 27.67 1.21 1.03
N TYR A 33 26.41 1.09 1.44
CA TYR A 33 25.34 2.00 1.02
C TYR A 33 25.57 3.44 1.48
N LEU A 34 26.03 3.64 2.71
CA LEU A 34 26.27 4.97 3.28
C LEU A 34 27.49 5.67 2.67
N HIS A 35 28.55 4.93 2.35
CA HIS A 35 29.78 5.48 1.76
C HIS A 35 29.65 5.82 0.28
N ASN A 36 28.77 5.15 -0.46
CA ASN A 36 28.70 5.33 -1.89
C ASN A 36 27.62 6.35 -2.28
N MET A 37 28.07 7.56 -2.61
CA MET A 37 27.22 8.69 -3.01
C MET A 37 26.29 8.41 -4.20
N TYR A 38 26.65 7.51 -5.12
CA TYR A 38 25.78 7.16 -6.26
C TYR A 38 24.64 6.21 -5.87
N ILE A 39 24.87 5.33 -4.91
CA ILE A 39 23.93 4.26 -4.57
C ILE A 39 22.65 4.85 -3.99
N LYS A 40 22.75 5.87 -3.13
CA LYS A 40 21.58 6.53 -2.51
C LYS A 40 20.58 6.99 -3.57
N ALA A 41 21.01 7.83 -4.51
CA ALA A 41 20.17 8.36 -5.58
C ALA A 41 19.58 7.27 -6.49
N ILE A 42 20.40 6.27 -6.88
CA ILE A 42 19.95 5.16 -7.73
C ILE A 42 18.89 4.32 -7.00
N THR A 43 19.14 3.95 -5.74
CA THR A 43 18.20 3.17 -4.94
C THR A 43 16.87 3.91 -4.78
N LEU A 44 16.90 5.20 -4.49
CA LEU A 44 15.68 6.01 -4.37
C LEU A 44 14.90 6.08 -5.70
N LEU A 45 15.59 6.26 -6.84
CA LEU A 45 14.96 6.24 -8.16
C LEU A 45 14.37 4.88 -8.51
N LEU A 46 15.06 3.79 -8.17
CA LEU A 46 14.58 2.42 -8.39
C LEU A 46 13.33 2.12 -7.56
N ILE A 47 13.31 2.49 -6.28
CA ILE A 47 12.13 2.30 -5.41
C ILE A 47 10.94 3.09 -5.96
N PHE A 48 11.14 4.38 -6.29
CA PHE A 48 10.11 5.20 -6.92
C PHE A 48 9.56 4.53 -8.19
N SER A 49 10.46 4.11 -9.08
CA SER A 49 10.09 3.48 -10.35
C SER A 49 9.29 2.20 -10.14
N LEU A 50 9.73 1.35 -9.20
CA LEU A 50 9.04 0.11 -8.85
C LEU A 50 7.63 0.38 -8.31
N VAL A 51 7.45 1.37 -7.44
CA VAL A 51 6.14 1.76 -6.92
C VAL A 51 5.23 2.26 -8.05
N VAL A 52 5.73 3.17 -8.89
CA VAL A 52 4.97 3.71 -10.04
C VAL A 52 4.55 2.62 -11.01
N LEU A 53 5.46 1.71 -11.37
CA LEU A 53 5.17 0.61 -12.30
C LEU A 53 4.24 -0.44 -11.68
N SER A 54 4.42 -0.79 -10.41
CA SER A 54 3.63 -1.81 -9.72
C SER A 54 2.15 -1.45 -9.64
N LYS A 55 1.85 -0.17 -9.41
CA LYS A 55 0.49 0.36 -9.33
C LYS A 55 0.03 1.09 -10.59
N ARG A 56 0.89 1.16 -11.61
CA ARG A 56 0.63 1.86 -12.87
C ARG A 56 0.15 3.30 -12.65
N PHE A 57 0.81 4.03 -11.76
CA PHE A 57 0.50 5.42 -11.51
C PHE A 57 0.82 6.26 -12.76
N THR A 58 -0.08 7.18 -13.09
CA THR A 58 0.06 8.10 -14.23
C THR A 58 -0.42 9.49 -13.82
N TRP A 59 -0.20 10.50 -14.67
CA TRP A 59 -0.72 11.86 -14.44
C TRP A 59 -2.24 11.91 -14.27
N SER A 60 -2.97 10.98 -14.89
CA SER A 60 -4.42 10.82 -14.70
C SER A 60 -4.81 10.06 -13.44
N ASN A 61 -3.84 9.37 -12.80
CA ASN A 61 -4.08 8.52 -11.64
C ASN A 61 -3.03 8.78 -10.56
N ASN A 62 -3.18 9.91 -9.85
CA ASN A 62 -2.56 10.19 -8.56
C ASN A 62 -1.01 10.16 -8.50
N ILE A 63 -0.28 10.11 -9.63
CA ILE A 63 1.19 10.09 -9.60
C ILE A 63 1.79 11.33 -8.92
N VAL A 64 1.07 12.47 -8.96
CA VAL A 64 1.49 13.72 -8.32
C VAL A 64 1.71 13.55 -6.82
N TYR A 65 0.81 12.83 -6.13
CA TYR A 65 0.95 12.57 -4.70
C TYR A 65 2.14 11.66 -4.42
N ILE A 66 2.38 10.67 -5.29
CA ILE A 66 3.53 9.77 -5.17
C ILE A 66 4.83 10.55 -5.37
N ILE A 67 4.89 11.42 -6.38
CA ILE A 67 6.03 12.31 -6.62
C ILE A 67 6.28 13.18 -5.38
N ALA A 68 5.25 13.84 -4.83
CA ALA A 68 5.40 14.72 -3.67
C ALA A 68 5.97 13.98 -2.45
N VAL A 69 5.45 12.80 -2.13
CA VAL A 69 5.91 11.97 -1.01
C VAL A 69 7.36 11.55 -1.24
N PHE A 70 7.69 11.02 -2.41
CA PHE A 70 9.05 10.58 -2.71
C PHE A 70 10.04 11.73 -2.72
N THR A 71 9.68 12.89 -3.27
CA THR A 71 10.51 14.09 -3.24
C THR A 71 10.87 14.48 -1.81
N PHE A 72 9.88 14.51 -0.91
CA PHE A 72 10.10 14.88 0.49
C PHE A 72 11.09 13.93 1.18
N PHE A 73 10.89 12.61 1.05
CA PHE A 73 11.77 11.62 1.67
C PHE A 73 13.16 11.58 1.03
N SER A 74 13.25 11.66 -0.30
CA SER A 74 14.54 11.64 -1.01
C SER A 74 15.39 12.86 -0.68
N MET A 75 14.77 14.03 -0.50
CA MET A 75 15.45 15.22 -0.01
C MET A 75 16.09 15.01 1.38
N MET A 76 15.43 14.26 2.27
CA MET A 76 15.95 13.96 3.60
C MET A 76 17.05 12.90 3.59
N ILE A 77 16.92 11.90 2.72
CA ILE A 77 17.85 10.76 2.67
C ILE A 77 19.12 11.09 1.88
N ASP A 78 19.02 11.87 0.79
CA ASP A 78 20.14 12.24 -0.08
C ASP A 78 20.35 13.76 -0.12
N THR A 79 20.83 14.28 1.00
CA THR A 79 21.21 15.69 1.13
C THR A 79 22.50 16.02 0.40
N SER A 80 23.49 15.12 0.45
CA SER A 80 24.81 15.29 -0.16
C SER A 80 24.81 15.12 -1.68
N GLY A 81 23.87 14.33 -2.21
CA GLY A 81 23.76 14.08 -3.63
C GLY A 81 24.96 13.30 -4.17
N ASN A 82 25.23 13.47 -5.45
CA ASN A 82 26.33 12.84 -6.15
C ASN A 82 26.87 13.81 -7.22
N PRO A 83 28.03 13.52 -7.83
CA PRO A 83 28.64 14.42 -8.80
C PRO A 83 27.73 14.79 -9.96
N ILE A 84 26.83 13.91 -10.40
CA ILE A 84 25.90 14.21 -11.50
C ILE A 84 24.81 15.18 -11.02
N THR A 85 24.20 14.90 -9.87
CA THR A 85 23.14 15.74 -9.31
C THR A 85 23.63 17.06 -8.74
N ASN A 86 24.93 17.16 -8.45
CA ASN A 86 25.58 18.37 -7.94
C ASN A 86 26.04 19.31 -9.05
N LYS A 87 26.11 18.89 -10.32
CA LYS A 87 26.53 19.79 -11.41
C LYS A 87 25.67 21.05 -11.55
N PRO A 88 24.33 20.98 -11.52
CA PRO A 88 23.52 22.20 -11.55
C PRO A 88 23.76 23.10 -10.33
N LEU A 89 24.00 22.50 -9.16
CA LEU A 89 24.33 23.23 -7.94
C LEU A 89 25.67 23.97 -8.08
N GLU A 90 26.68 23.27 -8.60
CA GLU A 90 28.01 23.82 -8.90
C GLU A 90 27.90 25.01 -9.84
N TRP A 91 27.08 24.95 -10.89
CA TRP A 91 26.87 26.10 -11.79
C TRP A 91 26.26 27.31 -11.06
N ILE A 92 25.29 27.08 -10.18
CA ILE A 92 24.63 28.14 -9.41
C ILE A 92 25.63 28.83 -8.46
N VAL A 93 26.50 28.06 -7.82
CA VAL A 93 27.47 28.59 -6.84
C VAL A 93 28.81 28.98 -7.45
N SER A 94 29.08 28.62 -8.72
CA SER A 94 30.34 28.88 -9.43
C SER A 94 30.82 30.33 -9.39
N PRO A 95 29.96 31.37 -9.39
CA PRO A 95 30.43 32.75 -9.27
C PRO A 95 31.06 33.05 -7.90
N ALA A 96 30.71 32.27 -6.87
CA ALA A 96 31.24 32.42 -5.51
C ALA A 96 32.47 31.54 -5.24
N GLY A 97 32.69 30.47 -6.02
CA GLY A 97 33.82 29.56 -5.86
C GLY A 97 33.51 28.14 -6.34
N GLU A 98 34.38 27.19 -6.00
CA GLU A 98 34.23 25.78 -6.36
C GLU A 98 33.44 25.03 -5.29
N LEU A 99 32.46 24.22 -5.70
CA LEU A 99 31.69 23.37 -4.79
C LEU A 99 32.54 22.19 -4.33
N GLN A 100 32.79 22.10 -3.02
CA GLN A 100 33.47 20.98 -2.37
C GLN A 100 32.46 20.17 -1.55
N VAL A 101 32.60 18.84 -1.60
CA VAL A 101 31.83 17.90 -0.78
C VAL A 101 32.83 17.14 0.08
N GLU A 102 32.86 17.45 1.38
CA GLU A 102 33.73 16.82 2.35
C GLU A 102 32.93 15.77 3.13
N GLN A 103 33.47 14.56 3.22
CA GLN A 103 32.89 13.50 4.04
C GLN A 103 33.69 13.40 5.33
N ASN A 104 33.04 13.74 6.44
CA ASN A 104 33.60 13.58 7.78
C ASN A 104 33.16 12.25 8.37
N ILE A 105 34.13 11.48 8.86
CA ILE A 105 33.91 10.22 9.55
C ILE A 105 34.27 10.45 11.01
N ASP A 106 33.25 10.73 11.81
CA ASP A 106 33.40 10.97 13.25
C ASP A 106 33.28 9.65 14.01
N ASN A 107 34.24 9.38 14.89
CA ASN A 107 34.24 8.22 15.78
C ASN A 107 33.96 8.70 17.20
N TYR A 108 32.72 8.55 17.66
CA TYR A 108 32.27 9.03 18.97
C TYR A 108 32.60 8.03 20.09
N ALA A 109 32.57 6.73 19.79
CA ALA A 109 32.88 5.64 20.72
C ALA A 109 33.23 4.35 19.95
N PRO A 110 33.84 3.33 20.60
CA PRO A 110 34.13 2.06 19.94
C PRO A 110 32.87 1.43 19.31
N GLY A 111 32.81 1.43 17.98
CA GLY A 111 31.66 0.92 17.21
C GLY A 111 30.61 1.98 16.82
N GLU A 112 30.76 3.23 17.26
CA GLU A 112 29.87 4.35 16.93
C GLU A 112 30.56 5.28 15.92
N ILE A 113 30.29 5.03 14.64
CA ILE A 113 30.77 5.83 13.52
C ILE A 113 29.61 6.66 12.99
N ALA A 114 29.75 7.98 12.96
CA ALA A 114 28.88 8.85 12.20
C ALA A 114 29.57 9.28 10.91
N ILE A 115 28.83 9.20 9.81
CA ILE A 115 29.30 9.66 8.51
C ILE A 115 28.46 10.87 8.16
N THR A 116 29.09 12.04 8.12
CA THR A 116 28.43 13.31 7.82
C THR A 116 29.06 13.94 6.60
N ASP A 117 28.24 14.23 5.60
CA ASP A 117 28.67 14.93 4.40
C ASP A 117 28.42 16.43 4.57
N HIS A 118 29.46 17.25 4.39
CA HIS A 118 29.41 18.70 4.44
C HIS A 118 29.68 19.30 3.05
N MET A 119 28.86 20.25 2.64
CA MET A 119 29.09 21.00 1.41
C MET A 119 29.57 22.42 1.72
N ALA A 120 30.67 22.80 1.07
CA ALA A 120 31.27 24.11 1.19
C ALA A 120 31.65 24.67 -0.18
N ILE A 121 31.80 25.99 -0.24
CA ILE A 121 32.34 26.69 -1.40
C ILE A 121 33.78 27.07 -1.08
N LEU A 122 34.72 26.61 -1.91
CA LEU A 122 36.10 27.05 -1.89
C LEU A 122 36.22 28.34 -2.72
N LYS A 123 36.39 29.47 -2.03
CA LYS A 123 36.63 30.77 -2.68
C LYS A 123 38.03 30.81 -3.31
N PRO A 124 38.27 31.67 -4.31
CA PRO A 124 39.60 31.87 -4.91
C PRO A 124 40.70 32.26 -3.91
N GLY A 125 40.33 32.89 -2.79
CA GLY A 125 41.25 33.23 -1.70
C GLY A 125 41.61 32.08 -0.74
N GLY A 126 41.13 30.86 -0.99
CA GLY A 126 41.37 29.67 -0.16
C GLY A 126 40.45 29.54 1.07
N GLU A 127 39.51 30.47 1.24
CA GLU A 127 38.51 30.42 2.31
C GLU A 127 37.39 29.43 1.95
N LEU A 128 37.07 28.50 2.86
CA LEU A 128 35.94 27.59 2.77
C LEU A 128 34.71 28.22 3.43
N VAL A 129 33.63 28.38 2.67
CA VAL A 129 32.34 28.88 3.18
C VAL A 129 31.30 27.78 3.14
N ALA A 130 30.78 27.42 4.32
CA ALA A 130 29.72 26.43 4.43
C ALA A 130 28.42 26.90 3.76
N LEU A 131 27.77 26.00 3.02
CA LEU A 131 26.46 26.27 2.44
C LEU A 131 25.36 26.16 3.51
N SER A 132 24.35 27.02 3.43
CA SER A 132 23.20 26.96 4.33
C SER A 132 22.45 25.63 4.16
N THR A 133 22.32 24.88 5.25
CA THR A 133 21.60 23.60 5.28
C THR A 133 20.15 23.73 4.80
N VAL A 134 19.46 24.79 5.22
CA VAL A 134 18.06 25.04 4.83
C VAL A 134 17.95 25.26 3.32
N TRP A 135 18.87 26.02 2.75
CA TRP A 135 18.90 26.27 1.30
C TRP A 135 19.23 25.00 0.53
N LEU A 136 20.16 24.18 1.03
CA LEU A 136 20.47 22.88 0.42
C LEU A 136 19.24 21.95 0.41
N TYR A 137 18.50 21.86 1.52
CA TYR A 137 17.26 21.09 1.56
C TYR A 137 16.25 21.60 0.51
N LEU A 138 16.06 22.92 0.40
CA LEU A 138 15.16 23.50 -0.59
C LEU A 138 15.61 23.18 -2.03
N TYR A 139 16.91 23.32 -2.32
CA TYR A 139 17.47 22.95 -3.61
C TYR A 139 17.24 21.46 -3.92
N ARG A 140 17.50 20.56 -2.96
CA ARG A 140 17.29 19.12 -3.11
C ARG A 140 15.83 18.77 -3.32
N PHE A 141 14.92 19.45 -2.64
CA PHE A 141 13.49 19.28 -2.85
C PHE A 141 13.12 19.56 -4.30
N VAL A 142 13.53 20.72 -4.83
CA VAL A 142 13.26 21.10 -6.22
C VAL A 142 13.92 20.12 -7.20
N GLN A 143 15.18 19.75 -6.95
CA GLN A 143 15.91 18.81 -7.79
C GLN A 143 15.21 17.44 -7.87
N TYR A 144 14.79 16.88 -6.74
CA TYR A 144 14.09 15.60 -6.70
C TYR A 144 12.67 15.69 -7.27
N LEU A 145 11.97 16.81 -7.07
CA LEU A 145 10.69 17.08 -7.71
C LEU A 145 10.80 17.02 -9.24
N VAL A 146 11.80 17.69 -9.81
CA VAL A 146 12.05 17.66 -11.26
C VAL A 146 12.41 16.25 -11.70
N LEU A 147 13.35 15.58 -11.02
CA LEU A 147 13.78 14.23 -11.35
C LEU A 147 12.60 13.25 -11.41
N TYR A 148 11.76 13.21 -10.37
CA TYR A 148 10.63 12.30 -10.32
C TYR A 148 9.48 12.68 -11.25
N SER A 149 9.31 13.96 -11.55
CA SER A 149 8.35 14.39 -12.57
C SER A 149 8.74 13.92 -13.97
N VAL A 150 10.03 14.03 -14.31
CA VAL A 150 10.58 13.51 -15.58
C VAL A 150 10.49 11.98 -15.61
N ALA A 151 10.98 11.31 -14.57
CA ALA A 151 10.94 9.85 -14.48
C ALA A 151 9.50 9.32 -14.53
N GLY A 152 8.57 9.91 -13.78
CA GLY A 152 7.15 9.54 -13.78
C GLY A 152 6.50 9.70 -15.16
N THR A 153 6.89 10.73 -15.91
CA THR A 153 6.42 10.92 -17.29
C THR A 153 6.94 9.83 -18.23
N LEU A 154 8.24 9.51 -18.16
CA LEU A 154 8.84 8.43 -18.94
C LEU A 154 8.23 7.07 -18.60
N LEU A 155 8.08 6.77 -17.31
CA LEU A 155 7.43 5.54 -16.84
C LEU A 155 5.96 5.48 -17.27
N GLY A 156 5.27 6.61 -17.33
CA GLY A 156 3.91 6.71 -17.88
C GLY A 156 3.83 6.26 -19.35
N LEU A 157 4.84 6.56 -20.17
CA LEU A 157 4.93 6.04 -21.53
C LEU A 157 5.12 4.52 -21.55
N VAL A 158 5.99 3.99 -20.69
CA VAL A 158 6.21 2.54 -20.55
C VAL A 158 4.93 1.83 -20.08
N ILE A 159 4.19 2.40 -19.12
CA ILE A 159 2.90 1.88 -18.62
C ILE A 159 1.87 1.78 -19.74
N ARG A 160 1.82 2.75 -20.65
CA ARG A 160 0.91 2.72 -21.81
C ARG A 160 1.25 1.58 -22.78
N MET A 161 2.52 1.20 -22.88
CA MET A 161 2.97 0.08 -23.73
C MET A 161 2.76 -1.29 -23.06
N MET A 162 2.59 -1.33 -21.74
CA MET A 162 2.38 -2.59 -21.03
C MET A 162 0.96 -3.14 -21.28
N PRO A 163 0.82 -4.45 -21.55
CA PRO A 163 -0.50 -5.06 -21.72
C PRO A 163 -1.33 -4.81 -20.46
N GLN A 164 -2.62 -4.47 -20.64
CA GLN A 164 -3.51 -4.33 -19.50
C GLN A 164 -3.50 -5.64 -18.73
N ARG A 165 -3.18 -5.58 -17.43
CA ARG A 165 -3.49 -6.71 -16.55
C ARG A 165 -5.00 -6.73 -16.48
N GLY A 166 -5.61 -7.51 -17.38
CA GLY A 166 -6.99 -7.93 -17.21
C GLY A 166 -7.06 -8.63 -15.87
N VAL A 167 -7.56 -7.93 -14.85
CA VAL A 167 -8.20 -8.64 -13.75
C VAL A 167 -9.28 -9.46 -14.46
N PRO A 168 -9.32 -10.79 -14.32
CA PRO A 168 -10.47 -11.53 -14.80
C PRO A 168 -11.68 -10.93 -14.09
N LEU A 169 -12.39 -10.06 -14.80
CA LEU A 169 -13.68 -9.59 -14.38
C LEU A 169 -14.49 -10.85 -14.17
N ILE A 170 -15.13 -10.90 -13.01
CA ILE A 170 -16.15 -11.88 -12.65
C ILE A 170 -16.89 -12.29 -13.93
N ARG A 171 -16.85 -13.59 -14.25
CA ARG A 171 -17.51 -14.24 -15.39
C ARG A 171 -18.77 -13.45 -15.77
N THR A 172 -18.72 -12.75 -16.90
CA THR A 172 -19.89 -12.07 -17.45
C THR A 172 -20.99 -13.11 -17.66
N ALA A 173 -22.22 -12.78 -17.28
CA ALA A 173 -23.40 -13.64 -17.28
C ALA A 173 -23.84 -14.17 -18.68
N GLU A 174 -22.99 -14.02 -19.70
CA GLU A 174 -23.26 -14.34 -21.10
C GLU A 174 -22.70 -15.72 -21.52
N GLU A 175 -21.88 -16.39 -20.70
CA GLU A 175 -21.59 -17.81 -20.92
C GLU A 175 -22.83 -18.64 -20.54
N PRO A 176 -23.50 -19.34 -21.49
CA PRO A 176 -24.61 -20.21 -21.14
C PRO A 176 -24.12 -21.26 -20.16
N LEU A 177 -24.85 -21.39 -19.04
CA LEU A 177 -24.59 -22.40 -18.03
C LEU A 177 -24.53 -23.77 -18.72
N THR A 178 -23.54 -24.60 -18.38
CA THR A 178 -23.55 -25.98 -18.85
C THR A 178 -24.80 -26.68 -18.30
N ALA A 179 -25.37 -27.64 -19.05
CA ALA A 179 -26.60 -28.35 -18.67
C ALA A 179 -26.54 -28.99 -17.26
N GLU A 180 -25.34 -29.30 -16.76
CA GLU A 180 -25.12 -29.77 -15.39
C GLU A 180 -25.26 -28.65 -14.35
N GLN A 181 -24.76 -27.45 -14.64
CA GLN A 181 -24.88 -26.28 -13.77
C GLN A 181 -26.32 -25.78 -13.67
N GLU A 182 -27.07 -25.79 -14.78
CA GLU A 182 -28.50 -25.44 -14.77
C GLU A 182 -29.32 -26.40 -13.89
N ARG A 183 -28.98 -27.70 -13.92
CA ARG A 183 -29.63 -28.71 -13.07
C ARG A 183 -29.33 -28.47 -11.59
N LEU A 184 -28.09 -28.12 -11.25
CA LEU A 184 -27.71 -27.82 -9.86
C LEU A 184 -28.37 -26.54 -9.35
N VAL A 185 -28.40 -25.48 -10.17
CA VAL A 185 -29.04 -24.21 -9.83
C VAL A 185 -30.55 -24.38 -9.67
N SER A 186 -31.21 -25.11 -10.58
CA SER A 186 -32.65 -25.37 -10.48
C SER A 186 -33.02 -26.28 -9.30
N ALA A 187 -32.21 -27.30 -8.99
CA ALA A 187 -32.42 -28.14 -7.81
C ALA A 187 -32.23 -27.36 -6.49
N GLU A 188 -31.22 -26.50 -6.42
CA GLU A 188 -30.98 -25.65 -5.25
C GLU A 188 -32.06 -24.57 -5.10
N MET A 189 -32.51 -23.95 -6.21
CA MET A 189 -33.66 -23.02 -6.18
C MET A 189 -34.93 -23.72 -5.70
N LYS A 190 -35.20 -24.93 -6.17
CA LYS A 190 -36.36 -25.72 -5.73
C LYS A 190 -36.28 -26.04 -4.24
N ARG A 191 -35.11 -26.45 -3.75
CA ARG A 191 -34.87 -26.69 -2.32
C ARG A 191 -35.09 -25.43 -1.47
N ARG A 192 -34.66 -24.27 -1.95
CA ARG A 192 -34.85 -22.98 -1.26
C ARG A 192 -36.32 -22.57 -1.21
N VAL A 193 -37.04 -22.71 -2.31
CA VAL A 193 -38.49 -22.45 -2.36
C VAL A 193 -39.26 -23.41 -1.44
N GLU A 194 -38.88 -24.69 -1.41
CA GLU A 194 -39.48 -25.67 -0.49
C GLU A 194 -39.19 -25.32 0.98
N ALA A 195 -37.96 -24.92 1.32
CA ALA A 195 -37.58 -24.49 2.66
C ALA A 195 -38.26 -23.17 3.09
N GLU A 196 -38.41 -22.22 2.15
CA GLU A 196 -39.05 -20.93 2.38
C GLU A 196 -40.57 -21.08 2.53
N SER A 197 -41.19 -22.02 1.79
CA SER A 197 -42.61 -22.34 1.95
C SER A 197 -42.95 -23.01 3.29
N ALA A 198 -41.99 -23.75 3.87
CA ALA A 198 -42.20 -24.48 5.12
C ALA A 198 -42.15 -23.59 6.38
N LEU A 199 -41.61 -22.37 6.28
CA LEU A 199 -41.37 -21.44 7.41
C LEU A 199 -42.34 -20.24 7.46
N GLN A 200 -43.26 -20.11 6.50
CA GLN A 200 -44.08 -18.89 6.34
C GLN A 200 -45.40 -18.86 7.11
N ILE A 201 -45.84 -19.92 7.79
CA ILE A 201 -47.14 -19.93 8.48
C ILE A 201 -46.91 -19.79 10.00
N PRO A 202 -47.39 -18.70 10.64
CA PRO A 202 -47.31 -18.57 12.10
C PRO A 202 -48.08 -19.72 12.78
N PRO A 203 -47.59 -20.28 13.90
CA PRO A 203 -48.32 -21.27 14.68
C PRO A 203 -49.75 -20.83 15.03
N GLU A 204 -50.71 -21.79 15.10
CA GLU A 204 -52.15 -21.50 15.21
C GLU A 204 -52.53 -20.64 16.44
N ASP A 205 -51.80 -20.78 17.54
CA ASP A 205 -51.93 -20.01 18.78
C ASP A 205 -51.57 -18.52 18.58
N ILE A 206 -50.57 -18.25 17.73
CA ILE A 206 -50.16 -16.90 17.35
C ILE A 206 -51.16 -16.26 16.40
N GLN A 207 -51.78 -17.04 15.50
CA GLN A 207 -52.81 -16.55 14.59
C GLN A 207 -54.06 -16.08 15.37
N ALA A 208 -54.53 -16.89 16.33
CA ALA A 208 -55.66 -16.53 17.18
C ALA A 208 -55.39 -15.25 18.00
N SER A 209 -54.17 -15.12 18.52
CA SER A 209 -53.72 -13.95 19.28
C SER A 209 -53.61 -12.68 18.40
N ALA A 210 -53.10 -12.83 17.17
CA ALA A 210 -53.02 -11.73 16.21
C ALA A 210 -54.40 -11.26 15.75
N LEU A 211 -55.35 -12.19 15.55
CA LEU A 211 -56.75 -11.88 15.22
C LEU A 211 -57.43 -11.10 16.36
N GLN A 212 -57.21 -11.49 17.62
CA GLN A 212 -57.76 -10.79 18.77
C GLN A 212 -57.19 -9.36 18.87
N LEU A 213 -55.87 -9.20 18.72
CA LEU A 213 -55.22 -7.89 18.72
C LEU A 213 -55.73 -6.98 17.59
N LYS A 214 -56.05 -7.56 16.42
CA LYS A 214 -56.69 -6.82 15.31
C LYS A 214 -58.10 -6.35 15.68
N LYS A 215 -58.93 -7.22 16.27
CA LYS A 215 -60.30 -6.88 16.72
C LYS A 215 -60.29 -5.78 17.77
N ASP A 216 -59.28 -5.76 18.63
CA ASP A 216 -59.08 -4.74 19.66
C ASP A 216 -58.50 -3.41 19.10
N GLY A 217 -58.37 -3.27 17.78
CA GLY A 217 -57.83 -2.08 17.11
C GLY A 217 -56.31 -1.93 17.22
N LYS A 218 -55.60 -2.93 17.76
CA LYS A 218 -54.15 -2.91 18.01
C LYS A 218 -53.37 -3.54 16.85
N LEU A 219 -53.43 -2.90 15.69
CA LEU A 219 -52.81 -3.41 14.45
C LEU A 219 -51.28 -3.56 14.54
N ILE A 220 -50.58 -2.57 15.11
CA ILE A 220 -49.11 -2.60 15.21
C ILE A 220 -48.62 -3.76 16.11
N PRO A 221 -49.20 -4.00 17.31
CA PRO A 221 -48.91 -5.19 18.10
C PRO A 221 -49.20 -6.51 17.38
N ALA A 222 -50.30 -6.61 16.62
CA ALA A 222 -50.62 -7.81 15.85
C ALA A 222 -49.57 -8.12 14.78
N ILE A 223 -49.13 -7.10 14.02
CA ILE A 223 -48.07 -7.24 13.00
C ILE A 223 -46.74 -7.63 13.64
N LYS A 224 -46.41 -7.03 14.79
CA LYS A 224 -45.18 -7.35 15.52
C LYS A 224 -45.17 -8.80 16.02
N LEU A 225 -46.31 -9.28 16.53
CA LEU A 225 -46.46 -10.65 17.01
C LEU A 225 -46.27 -11.66 15.87
N VAL A 226 -46.93 -11.44 14.72
CA VAL A 226 -46.75 -12.29 13.53
C VAL A 226 -45.29 -12.31 13.07
N ARG A 227 -44.63 -11.15 13.00
CA ARG A 227 -43.22 -11.03 12.57
C ARG A 227 -42.22 -11.66 13.54
N GLN A 228 -42.58 -11.83 14.81
CA GLN A 228 -41.71 -12.44 15.82
C GLN A 228 -41.75 -13.96 15.80
N HIS A 229 -42.85 -14.51 15.28
CA HIS A 229 -43.11 -15.95 15.25
C HIS A 229 -43.28 -16.50 13.83
N SER A 230 -42.85 -15.72 12.83
CA SER A 230 -42.70 -16.12 11.42
C SER A 230 -41.53 -15.37 10.80
N ASP A 231 -40.93 -15.93 9.75
CA ASP A 231 -39.85 -15.28 8.99
C ASP A 231 -40.38 -14.25 7.96
N MET A 232 -41.63 -13.79 8.12
CA MET A 232 -42.22 -12.79 7.24
C MET A 232 -41.50 -11.44 7.35
N SER A 233 -41.28 -10.80 6.21
CA SER A 233 -40.89 -9.40 6.16
C SER A 233 -42.00 -8.51 6.75
N LEU A 234 -41.67 -7.26 7.11
CA LEU A 234 -42.65 -6.33 7.69
C LEU A 234 -43.87 -6.10 6.77
N GLY A 235 -43.65 -6.08 5.45
CA GLY A 235 -44.73 -5.92 4.46
C GLY A 235 -45.66 -7.13 4.40
N GLU A 236 -45.09 -8.34 4.44
CA GLU A 236 -45.84 -9.60 4.42
C GLU A 236 -46.62 -9.80 5.71
N ALA A 237 -46.00 -9.55 6.88
CA ALA A 237 -46.68 -9.63 8.18
C ALA A 237 -47.86 -8.63 8.27
N LYS A 238 -47.72 -7.45 7.67
CA LYS A 238 -48.81 -6.47 7.57
C LYS A 238 -49.95 -6.99 6.70
N GLN A 239 -49.66 -7.45 5.49
CA GLN A 239 -50.67 -8.00 4.59
C GLN A 239 -51.36 -9.23 5.18
N TYR A 240 -50.62 -10.08 5.89
CA TYR A 240 -51.17 -11.24 6.58
C TYR A 240 -52.19 -10.83 7.65
N VAL A 241 -51.81 -9.91 8.56
CA VAL A 241 -52.72 -9.41 9.61
C VAL A 241 -53.92 -8.67 9.01
N GLU A 242 -53.75 -7.95 7.91
CA GLU A 242 -54.87 -7.29 7.21
C GLU A 242 -55.88 -8.28 6.63
N ARG A 243 -55.45 -9.51 6.27
CA ARG A 243 -56.30 -10.58 5.73
C ARG A 243 -56.98 -11.47 6.79
N LEU A 244 -56.50 -11.49 8.04
CA LEU A 244 -57.12 -12.20 9.17
C LEU A 244 -58.52 -11.68 9.51
#